data_AF-A0AAJ1YCC6-F1
#
_entry.id   AF-A0AAJ1YCC6-F1
#
_cell.length_a   1.000
_cell.length_b   1.000
_cell.length_c   1.000
_cell.angle_alpha   90.00
_cell.angle_beta   90.00
_cell.angle_gamma   90.00
#
_symmetry.space_group_name_H-M   'P 1'
#
loop_
_entity.id
_entity.type
_entity.pdbx_description
1 polymer ?
#
loop_
_entity_poly.entity_id
_entity_poly.type
_entity_poly.pdbx_seq_one_letter_code
_entity_poly.pdbx_strand_id
1 'polypeptide(L)'
;MASENRITTNFKSVQIYNLVRFLAKRNKIGASRVIEETLRIAFDEQLKEPRKLLDDGKVGKNRNLLPNNYFLSGLTFNLATLLDGKDYIVSPREIVFDMSFPLIESESFNFNSKTEKSTIKRMVIRGEINKRLKSELESYIYDFAYPDAMLFFLTRADVSYKKEKPLFVNFYVTVTVYILPIHLNKKNLEKYSLLDFANITYRQFSDVAKKGWNRSKYSHLLYIDEVSQSKSGGYFIGVLHEQKQFTLEDFKGFEKVRIPTNDKIYFVDFHLDNSRMVIKRNQSKER
;
A
#
# COMPACT_ATOMS: atom_id res chain seq x y z
N MET A 1 50.53 -0.08 18.53
CA MET A 1 50.22 0.93 17.49
C MET A 1 48.75 0.79 17.11
N ALA A 2 47.91 1.77 17.44
CA ALA A 2 46.51 1.78 17.01
C ALA A 2 46.47 2.17 15.53
N SER A 3 45.81 1.37 14.67
CA SER A 3 45.65 1.73 13.26
C SER A 3 44.92 3.08 13.17
N GLU A 4 45.50 4.05 12.46
CA GLU A 4 44.98 5.43 12.36
C GLU A 4 43.53 5.49 11.83
N ASN A 5 43.04 4.43 11.18
CA ASN A 5 41.72 4.35 10.54
C ASN A 5 40.76 3.35 11.21
N ARG A 6 40.71 3.29 12.54
CA ARG A 6 39.79 2.37 13.26
C ARG A 6 38.45 3.05 13.58
N ILE A 7 37.37 2.51 13.01
CA ILE A 7 35.99 2.88 13.37
C ILE A 7 35.39 1.79 14.26
N THR A 8 34.81 2.17 15.40
CA THR A 8 34.04 1.28 16.27
C THR A 8 32.56 1.64 16.13
N THR A 9 31.71 0.65 15.86
CA THR A 9 30.26 0.85 15.72
C THR A 9 29.50 -0.28 16.39
N ASN A 10 28.33 0.04 16.92
CA ASN A 10 27.40 -0.95 17.46
C ASN A 10 26.39 -1.34 16.36
N PHE A 11 26.28 -2.63 16.09
CA PHE A 11 25.23 -3.15 15.22
C PHE A 11 23.92 -3.24 16.01
N LYS A 12 22.86 -2.61 15.51
CA LYS A 12 21.52 -2.74 16.10
C LYS A 12 20.92 -4.12 15.82
N SER A 13 21.17 -4.68 14.64
CA SER A 13 20.68 -6.00 14.26
C SER A 13 21.66 -7.08 14.70
N VAL A 14 21.19 -7.98 15.57
CA VAL A 14 21.94 -9.15 16.03
C VAL A 14 22.21 -10.11 14.86
N GLN A 15 21.29 -10.18 13.90
CA GLN A 15 21.39 -11.02 12.71
C GLN A 15 22.55 -10.55 11.81
N ILE A 16 22.65 -9.24 11.55
CA ILE A 16 23.75 -8.67 10.75
C ILE A 16 25.09 -8.89 11.46
N TYR A 17 25.15 -8.67 12.77
CA TYR A 17 26.36 -8.94 13.55
C TYR A 17 26.81 -10.41 13.41
N ASN A 18 25.86 -11.35 13.54
CA ASN A 18 26.13 -12.78 13.40
C ASN A 18 26.54 -13.16 11.97
N LEU A 19 25.92 -12.56 10.95
CA LEU A 19 26.26 -12.78 9.55
C LEU A 19 27.69 -12.32 9.25
N VAL A 20 28.08 -11.12 9.70
CA VAL A 20 29.46 -10.61 9.53
C VAL A 20 30.45 -11.55 10.22
N ARG A 21 30.16 -12.01 11.44
CA ARG A 21 30.99 -12.98 12.16
C ARG A 21 31.10 -14.31 11.42
N PHE A 22 30.00 -14.80 10.86
CA PHE A 22 29.95 -16.04 10.08
C PHE A 22 30.80 -15.93 8.82
N LEU A 23 30.62 -14.88 8.02
CA LEU A 23 31.38 -14.64 6.79
C LEU A 23 32.87 -14.46 7.07
N ALA A 24 33.22 -13.73 8.13
CA ALA A 24 34.60 -13.56 8.57
C ALA A 24 35.27 -14.91 8.87
N LYS A 25 34.58 -15.78 9.64
CA LYS A 25 35.07 -17.13 9.94
C LYS A 25 35.17 -18.00 8.70
N ARG A 26 34.12 -18.03 7.87
CA ARG A 26 34.04 -18.87 6.66
C ARG A 26 35.15 -18.53 5.67
N ASN A 27 35.43 -17.23 5.48
CA ASN A 27 36.40 -16.76 4.50
C ASN A 27 37.79 -16.51 5.10
N LYS A 28 38.01 -16.81 6.39
CA LYS A 28 39.28 -16.58 7.12
C LYS A 28 39.79 -15.14 7.01
N ILE A 29 38.88 -14.16 7.04
CA ILE A 29 39.20 -12.72 7.01
C ILE A 29 38.66 -12.01 8.25
N GLY A 30 39.17 -10.82 8.54
CA GLY A 30 38.67 -10.01 9.64
C GLY A 30 37.25 -9.50 9.40
N ALA A 31 36.45 -9.35 10.45
CA ALA A 31 35.10 -8.77 10.37
C ALA A 31 35.10 -7.37 9.72
N SER A 32 36.12 -6.55 10.02
CA SER A 32 36.31 -5.25 9.37
C SER A 32 36.50 -5.37 7.86
N ARG A 33 37.17 -6.43 7.38
CA ARG A 33 37.39 -6.66 5.95
C ARG A 33 36.11 -7.08 5.24
N VAL A 34 35.29 -7.92 5.88
CA VAL A 34 33.95 -8.27 5.39
C VAL A 34 33.10 -7.01 5.23
N ILE A 35 33.11 -6.14 6.25
CA ILE A 35 32.37 -4.87 6.22
C ILE A 35 32.89 -3.96 5.11
N GLU A 36 34.21 -3.81 5.00
CA GLU A 36 34.86 -2.98 3.97
C GLU A 36 34.53 -3.44 2.55
N GLU A 37 34.61 -4.75 2.27
CA GLU A 37 34.28 -5.30 0.95
C GLU A 37 32.79 -5.15 0.62
N THR A 38 31.92 -5.36 1.60
CA THR A 38 30.48 -5.15 1.44
C THR A 38 30.16 -3.69 1.15
N LEU A 39 30.80 -2.76 1.87
CA LEU A 39 30.67 -1.32 1.64
C LEU A 39 31.22 -0.91 0.28
N ARG A 40 32.36 -1.48 -0.15
CA ARG A 40 32.94 -1.22 -1.47
C ARG A 40 31.96 -1.59 -2.58
N ILE A 41 31.36 -2.79 -2.52
CA ILE A 41 30.36 -3.24 -3.49
C ILE A 41 29.16 -2.27 -3.50
N ALA A 42 28.65 -1.89 -2.32
CA ALA A 42 27.52 -0.97 -2.22
C ALA A 42 27.84 0.43 -2.79
N PHE A 43 29.06 0.94 -2.59
CA PHE A 43 29.48 2.22 -3.15
C PHE A 43 29.75 2.14 -4.66
N ASP A 44 30.37 1.07 -5.15
CA ASP A 44 30.64 0.88 -6.57
C ASP A 44 29.35 0.74 -7.40
N GLU A 45 28.30 0.13 -6.82
CA GLU A 45 26.97 0.10 -7.44
C GLU A 45 26.30 1.48 -7.49
N GLN A 46 26.44 2.30 -6.43
CA GLN A 46 25.92 3.68 -6.41
C GLN A 46 26.64 4.62 -7.38
N LEU A 47 27.89 4.34 -7.72
CA LEU A 47 28.70 5.17 -8.63
C LEU A 47 28.43 4.90 -10.12
N LYS A 48 27.68 3.84 -10.45
CA LYS A 48 27.28 3.52 -11.82
C LYS A 48 26.03 4.29 -12.29
N GLU A 49 25.32 4.99 -11.39
CA GLU A 49 24.30 5.95 -11.82
C GLU A 49 24.97 7.22 -12.37
N PRO A 50 24.56 7.71 -13.55
CA PRO A 50 25.24 8.81 -14.20
C PRO A 50 25.15 10.08 -13.33
N ARG A 51 26.31 10.51 -12.82
CA ARG A 51 26.54 11.81 -12.19
C ARG A 51 26.28 12.94 -13.21
N LYS A 52 25.01 13.25 -13.44
CA LYS A 52 24.54 14.52 -14.00
C LYS A 52 23.17 14.79 -13.40
N LEU A 53 23.16 15.27 -12.15
CA LEU A 53 22.12 16.15 -11.62
C LEU A 53 22.55 16.54 -10.20
N LEU A 54 22.76 17.85 -10.02
CA LEU A 54 22.94 18.58 -8.76
C LEU A 54 24.39 18.77 -8.28
N ASP A 55 25.02 19.78 -8.90
CA ASP A 55 25.93 20.69 -8.19
C ASP A 55 25.24 21.30 -6.96
N ASP A 56 26.02 21.46 -5.89
CA ASP A 56 25.84 22.38 -4.78
C ASP A 56 24.48 22.45 -4.07
N GLY A 57 24.13 21.37 -3.37
CA GLY A 57 23.12 21.41 -2.32
C GLY A 57 23.41 20.38 -1.24
N LYS A 58 23.95 20.83 -0.10
CA LYS A 58 24.21 20.08 1.16
C LYS A 58 23.54 18.69 1.19
N VAL A 59 24.26 17.67 0.71
CA VAL A 59 23.80 16.28 0.74
C VAL A 59 23.90 15.76 2.17
N GLY A 60 22.80 15.90 2.92
CA GLY A 60 22.58 15.11 4.11
C GLY A 60 22.61 13.63 3.72
N LYS A 61 23.66 12.91 4.13
CA LYS A 61 23.88 11.48 3.88
C LYS A 61 22.59 10.68 4.08
N ASN A 62 21.97 10.25 2.98
CA ASN A 62 20.78 9.40 3.00
C ASN A 62 21.25 7.96 3.28
N ARG A 63 21.01 7.45 4.50
CA ARG A 63 21.40 6.10 4.95
C ARG A 63 20.44 4.99 4.46
N ASN A 64 19.73 5.28 3.39
CA ASN A 64 18.52 4.60 2.98
C ASN A 64 18.78 3.88 1.65
N LEU A 65 18.69 2.55 1.67
CA LEU A 65 18.64 1.71 0.48
C LEU A 65 17.45 2.13 -0.39
N LEU A 66 17.69 2.83 -1.49
CA LEU A 66 16.71 3.01 -2.55
C LEU A 66 17.27 2.36 -3.83
N PRO A 67 16.42 1.69 -4.60
CA PRO A 67 15.36 2.39 -5.32
C PRO A 67 13.97 1.80 -5.04
N ASN A 68 12.95 2.67 -4.91
CA ASN A 68 11.52 2.32 -4.83
C ASN A 68 11.13 1.13 -5.73
N ASN A 69 11.71 1.08 -6.93
CA ASN A 69 11.47 0.05 -7.92
C ASN A 69 11.85 -1.36 -7.44
N TYR A 70 12.86 -1.55 -6.60
CA TYR A 70 13.24 -2.89 -6.13
C TYR A 70 12.16 -3.56 -5.27
N PHE A 71 11.57 -2.79 -4.36
CA PHE A 71 10.53 -3.23 -3.45
C PHE A 71 9.15 -3.24 -4.12
N LEU A 72 8.84 -2.21 -4.91
CA LEU A 72 7.51 -2.07 -5.53
C LEU A 72 7.37 -2.84 -6.85
N SER A 73 8.46 -3.14 -7.59
CA SER A 73 8.37 -3.98 -8.79
C SER A 73 7.73 -5.34 -8.51
N GLY A 74 7.88 -5.88 -7.29
CA GLY A 74 7.21 -7.13 -6.91
C GLY A 74 5.75 -6.96 -6.48
N LEU A 75 5.31 -5.75 -6.15
CA LEU A 75 3.89 -5.46 -5.86
C LEU A 75 3.11 -5.27 -7.16
N THR A 76 3.72 -4.68 -8.18
CA THR A 76 3.05 -4.36 -9.45
C THR A 76 3.21 -5.47 -10.51
N PHE A 77 4.19 -6.37 -10.35
CA PHE A 77 4.32 -7.62 -11.10
C PHE A 77 4.05 -8.83 -10.20
N ASN A 78 2.75 -9.18 -10.03
CA ASN A 78 2.38 -10.34 -9.25
C ASN A 78 2.48 -11.60 -10.10
N LEU A 79 3.34 -12.54 -9.71
CA LEU A 79 3.43 -13.85 -10.34
C LEU A 79 2.50 -14.83 -9.61
N ALA A 80 1.50 -15.32 -10.31
CA ALA A 80 0.64 -16.40 -9.86
C ALA A 80 1.14 -17.73 -10.45
N THR A 81 1.41 -18.72 -9.61
CA THR A 81 1.68 -20.09 -10.08
C THR A 81 0.35 -20.82 -10.15
N LEU A 82 -0.09 -21.19 -11.36
CA LEU A 82 -1.35 -21.90 -11.56
C LEU A 82 -1.19 -23.42 -11.37
N LEU A 83 -2.30 -24.17 -11.47
CA LEU A 83 -2.34 -25.62 -11.31
C LEU A 83 -1.46 -26.40 -12.30
N ASP A 84 -1.09 -25.78 -13.43
CA ASP A 84 -0.17 -26.33 -14.42
C ASP A 84 1.31 -26.19 -14.03
N GLY A 85 1.59 -25.58 -12.87
CA GLY A 85 2.94 -25.33 -12.36
C GLY A 85 3.69 -24.21 -13.08
N LYS A 86 3.03 -23.46 -13.97
CA LYS A 86 3.63 -22.31 -14.67
C LYS A 86 3.35 -21.01 -13.94
N ASP A 87 4.31 -20.09 -14.03
CA ASP A 87 4.20 -18.74 -13.50
C ASP A 87 3.53 -17.82 -14.54
N TYR A 88 2.43 -17.17 -14.17
CA TYR A 88 1.71 -16.20 -14.97
C TYR A 88 1.77 -14.82 -14.32
N ILE A 89 1.85 -13.77 -15.14
CA ILE A 89 1.79 -12.39 -14.67
C ILE A 89 0.33 -12.02 -14.48
N VAL A 90 -0.06 -11.69 -13.25
CA VAL A 90 -1.35 -11.12 -12.89
C VAL A 90 -1.12 -9.65 -12.57
N SER A 91 -1.54 -8.78 -13.48
CA SER A 91 -1.40 -7.35 -13.30
C SER A 91 -2.51 -6.80 -12.40
N PRO A 92 -2.21 -5.79 -11.57
CA PRO A 92 -3.25 -4.99 -10.93
C PRO A 92 -4.15 -4.34 -11.99
N ARG A 93 -5.37 -3.97 -11.61
CA ARG A 93 -6.32 -3.36 -12.55
C ARG A 93 -7.18 -2.31 -11.87
N GLU A 94 -7.47 -1.24 -12.61
CA GLU A 94 -8.51 -0.28 -12.27
C GLU A 94 -9.86 -0.73 -12.84
N ILE A 95 -10.89 -0.79 -11.98
CA ILE A 95 -12.25 -1.17 -12.33
C ILE A 95 -13.20 -0.06 -11.90
N VAL A 96 -14.22 0.19 -12.72
CA VAL A 96 -15.28 1.17 -12.46
C VAL A 96 -16.57 0.44 -12.11
N PHE A 97 -17.21 0.87 -11.03
CA PHE A 97 -18.46 0.33 -10.52
C PHE A 97 -19.53 1.40 -10.48
N ASP A 98 -20.64 1.13 -11.17
CA ASP A 98 -21.84 1.94 -11.05
C ASP A 98 -22.82 1.27 -10.10
N MET A 99 -23.26 2.02 -9.10
CA MET A 99 -24.17 1.50 -8.09
C MET A 99 -25.20 2.54 -7.67
N SER A 100 -26.39 2.07 -7.31
CA SER A 100 -27.43 2.92 -6.75
C SER A 100 -28.07 2.30 -5.53
N PHE A 101 -28.23 3.08 -4.47
CA PHE A 101 -28.85 2.66 -3.22
C PHE A 101 -29.75 3.74 -2.61
N PRO A 102 -30.90 3.36 -2.03
CA PRO A 102 -31.67 4.24 -1.17
C PRO A 102 -31.06 4.30 0.23
N LEU A 103 -31.09 5.47 0.85
CA LEU A 103 -30.83 5.64 2.29
C LEU A 103 -31.89 6.53 2.92
N ILE A 104 -32.08 6.36 4.23
CA ILE A 104 -32.97 7.22 5.03
C ILE A 104 -32.32 8.60 5.16
N GLU A 105 -33.11 9.67 5.02
CA GLU A 105 -32.60 11.05 5.04
C GLU A 105 -31.92 11.40 6.38
N SER A 106 -32.54 11.06 7.52
CA SER A 106 -31.99 11.32 8.85
C SER A 106 -30.66 10.59 9.10
N GLU A 107 -30.47 9.44 8.45
CA GLU A 107 -29.23 8.67 8.52
C GLU A 107 -28.15 9.28 7.61
N SER A 108 -28.54 9.79 6.45
CA SER A 108 -27.61 10.26 5.41
C SER A 108 -27.12 11.69 5.59
N PHE A 109 -27.87 12.54 6.29
CA PHE A 109 -27.57 13.97 6.43
C PHE A 109 -27.39 14.37 7.89
N ASN A 110 -26.44 15.26 8.14
CA ASN A 110 -26.36 16.08 9.34
C ASN A 110 -27.06 17.40 9.05
N PHE A 111 -28.14 17.71 9.77
CA PHE A 111 -28.80 19.00 9.68
C PHE A 111 -28.23 19.97 10.71
N ASN A 112 -27.71 21.10 10.25
CA ASN A 112 -27.28 22.18 11.12
C ASN A 112 -28.39 23.23 11.21
N SER A 113 -29.12 23.23 12.31
CA SER A 113 -30.23 24.15 12.57
C SER A 113 -29.85 25.63 12.56
N LYS A 114 -28.59 25.98 12.89
CA LYS A 114 -28.12 27.37 12.89
C LYS A 114 -27.90 27.93 11.49
N THR A 115 -27.62 27.07 10.52
CA THR A 115 -27.29 27.46 9.14
C THR A 115 -28.33 26.99 8.14
N GLU A 116 -29.33 26.24 8.60
CA GLU A 116 -30.33 25.53 7.79
C GLU A 116 -29.74 24.69 6.65
N LYS A 117 -28.49 24.24 6.82
CA LYS A 117 -27.76 23.46 5.83
C LYS A 117 -27.69 21.99 6.25
N SER A 118 -27.98 21.12 5.30
CA SER A 118 -27.73 19.69 5.41
C SER A 118 -26.37 19.35 4.81
N THR A 119 -25.59 18.55 5.53
CA THR A 119 -24.30 18.02 5.06
C THR A 119 -24.35 16.51 5.02
N ILE A 120 -23.85 15.92 3.94
CA ILE A 120 -23.91 14.47 3.75
C ILE A 120 -22.88 13.78 4.64
N LYS A 121 -23.31 12.73 5.35
CA LYS A 121 -22.44 11.84 6.12
C LYS A 121 -21.69 10.91 5.17
N ARG A 122 -20.52 11.35 4.70
CA ARG A 122 -19.61 10.58 3.81
C ARG A 122 -19.33 9.16 4.29
N MET A 123 -19.25 8.95 5.61
CA MET A 123 -19.01 7.64 6.20
C MET A 123 -20.14 6.64 5.92
N VAL A 124 -21.40 7.09 5.87
CA VAL A 124 -22.55 6.22 5.57
C VAL A 124 -22.47 5.74 4.12
N ILE A 125 -22.22 6.66 3.18
CA ILE A 125 -22.05 6.34 1.76
C ILE A 125 -20.86 5.40 1.56
N ARG A 126 -19.73 5.66 2.22
CA ARG A 126 -18.57 4.77 2.20
C ARG A 126 -18.92 3.36 2.71
N GLY A 127 -19.72 3.28 3.77
CA GLY A 127 -20.18 2.00 4.31
C GLY A 127 -20.98 1.19 3.28
N GLU A 128 -21.90 1.83 2.57
CA GLU A 128 -22.69 1.19 1.51
C GLU A 128 -21.85 0.82 0.28
N ILE A 129 -20.90 1.68 -0.13
CA ILE A 129 -19.94 1.34 -1.20
C ILE A 129 -19.16 0.08 -0.81
N ASN A 130 -18.63 0.04 0.41
CA ASN A 130 -17.86 -1.11 0.89
C ASN A 130 -18.72 -2.38 0.90
N LYS A 131 -19.95 -2.30 1.43
CA LYS A 131 -20.90 -3.43 1.44
C LYS A 131 -21.18 -3.98 0.05
N ARG A 132 -21.30 -3.12 -0.96
CA ARG A 132 -21.56 -3.53 -2.35
C ARG A 132 -20.34 -4.12 -3.06
N LEU A 133 -19.17 -3.52 -2.88
CA LEU A 133 -17.92 -4.11 -3.39
C LEU A 133 -17.68 -5.49 -2.77
N LYS A 134 -18.04 -5.68 -1.50
CA LYS A 134 -17.96 -6.98 -0.83
C LYS A 134 -18.83 -8.06 -1.47
N SER A 135 -20.02 -7.73 -1.96
CA SER A 135 -20.89 -8.72 -2.62
C SER A 135 -20.34 -9.25 -3.94
N GLU A 136 -19.35 -8.58 -4.53
CA GLU A 136 -18.73 -8.99 -5.80
C GLU A 136 -17.34 -9.64 -5.63
N LEU A 137 -16.89 -9.86 -4.39
CA LEU A 137 -15.53 -10.34 -4.08
C LEU A 137 -15.18 -11.68 -4.75
N GLU A 138 -16.14 -12.61 -4.85
CA GLU A 138 -15.91 -13.91 -5.47
C GLU A 138 -15.50 -13.78 -6.94
N SER A 139 -16.15 -12.88 -7.69
CA SER A 139 -15.83 -12.61 -9.10
C SER A 139 -14.41 -12.09 -9.25
N TYR A 140 -14.00 -11.12 -8.41
CA TYR A 140 -12.65 -10.59 -8.50
C TYR A 140 -11.61 -11.64 -8.12
N ILE A 141 -11.84 -12.41 -7.05
CA ILE A 141 -10.88 -13.43 -6.63
C ILE A 141 -10.63 -14.44 -7.77
N TYR A 142 -11.67 -14.80 -8.52
CA TYR A 142 -11.53 -15.59 -9.74
C TYR A 142 -10.72 -14.87 -10.83
N ASP A 143 -11.10 -13.64 -11.19
CA ASP A 143 -10.48 -12.87 -12.28
C ASP A 143 -8.98 -12.58 -12.06
N PHE A 144 -8.55 -12.49 -10.80
CA PHE A 144 -7.15 -12.29 -10.43
C PHE A 144 -6.44 -13.60 -10.02
N ALA A 145 -6.92 -14.75 -10.50
CA ALA A 145 -6.28 -16.05 -10.33
C ALA A 145 -6.05 -16.47 -8.87
N TYR A 146 -7.04 -16.26 -8.00
CA TYR A 146 -7.07 -16.72 -6.61
C TYR A 146 -5.86 -16.24 -5.77
N PRO A 147 -5.66 -14.91 -5.62
CA PRO A 147 -4.57 -14.38 -4.81
C PRO A 147 -4.72 -14.77 -3.34
N ASP A 148 -3.64 -14.70 -2.56
CA ASP A 148 -3.72 -14.95 -1.12
C ASP A 148 -4.31 -13.75 -0.36
N ALA A 149 -4.09 -12.54 -0.89
CA ALA A 149 -4.76 -11.34 -0.42
C ALA A 149 -5.11 -10.36 -1.55
N MET A 150 -6.10 -9.50 -1.32
CA MET A 150 -6.49 -8.43 -2.23
C MET A 150 -6.59 -7.10 -1.51
N LEU A 151 -6.01 -6.06 -2.12
CA LEU A 151 -6.14 -4.70 -1.63
C LEU A 151 -6.98 -3.89 -2.61
N PHE A 152 -8.06 -3.30 -2.10
CA PHE A 152 -8.96 -2.44 -2.85
C PHE A 152 -8.68 -0.99 -2.47
N PHE A 153 -8.22 -0.20 -3.43
CA PHE A 153 -7.92 1.21 -3.22
C PHE A 153 -8.93 2.09 -3.94
N LEU A 154 -9.66 2.90 -3.18
CA LEU A 154 -10.55 3.89 -3.77
C LEU A 154 -9.74 5.01 -4.42
N THR A 155 -9.75 5.07 -5.76
CA THR A 155 -9.07 6.14 -6.48
C THR A 155 -9.98 7.36 -6.59
N ARG A 156 -11.27 7.13 -6.86
CA ARG A 156 -12.31 8.14 -7.01
C ARG A 156 -13.71 7.59 -6.71
N ALA A 157 -14.57 8.40 -6.10
CA ALA A 157 -16.01 8.12 -6.04
C ALA A 157 -16.80 9.39 -6.38
N ASP A 158 -17.51 9.36 -7.50
CA ASP A 158 -18.44 10.40 -7.88
C ASP A 158 -19.84 10.02 -7.40
N VAL A 159 -20.35 10.78 -6.45
CA VAL A 159 -21.65 10.55 -5.83
C VAL A 159 -22.61 11.64 -6.27
N SER A 160 -23.74 11.24 -6.83
CA SER A 160 -24.90 12.09 -7.00
C SER A 160 -26.09 11.59 -6.20
N TYR A 161 -27.02 12.47 -5.85
CA TYR A 161 -28.20 12.06 -5.10
C TYR A 161 -29.46 12.81 -5.51
N LYS A 162 -30.60 12.13 -5.41
CA LYS A 162 -31.95 12.63 -5.67
C LYS A 162 -32.86 12.32 -4.49
N LYS A 163 -33.65 13.29 -4.05
CA LYS A 163 -34.72 13.07 -3.08
C LYS A 163 -35.96 12.58 -3.82
N GLU A 164 -36.50 11.43 -3.45
CA GLU A 164 -37.70 10.87 -4.10
C GLU A 164 -38.95 10.88 -3.22
N LYS A 165 -38.77 10.77 -1.89
CA LYS A 165 -39.85 10.70 -0.90
C LYS A 165 -39.44 11.53 0.33
N PRO A 166 -40.37 11.94 1.22
CA PRO A 166 -40.04 12.75 2.40
C PRO A 166 -39.01 12.12 3.36
N LEU A 167 -38.74 10.81 3.23
CA LEU A 167 -37.84 10.08 4.13
C LEU A 167 -36.65 9.41 3.43
N PHE A 168 -36.63 9.34 2.10
CA PHE A 168 -35.64 8.56 1.36
C PHE A 168 -34.89 9.39 0.32
N VAL A 169 -33.59 9.14 0.25
CA VAL A 169 -32.67 9.74 -0.72
C VAL A 169 -31.99 8.62 -1.49
N ASN A 170 -32.12 8.66 -2.82
CA ASN A 170 -31.43 7.76 -3.71
C ASN A 170 -30.07 8.33 -4.06
N PHE A 171 -29.03 7.54 -3.82
CA PHE A 171 -27.67 7.82 -4.21
C PHE A 171 -27.32 7.04 -5.46
N TYR A 172 -26.67 7.70 -6.41
CA TYR A 172 -26.08 7.11 -7.61
C TYR A 172 -24.58 7.38 -7.53
N VAL A 173 -23.80 6.31 -7.51
CA VAL A 173 -22.37 6.37 -7.25
C VAL A 173 -21.64 5.65 -8.36
N THR A 174 -20.68 6.36 -8.96
CA THR A 174 -19.66 5.77 -9.82
C THR A 174 -18.36 5.73 -9.03
N VAL A 175 -17.86 4.53 -8.76
CA VAL A 175 -16.66 4.28 -7.96
C VAL A 175 -15.58 3.71 -8.85
N THR A 176 -14.40 4.31 -8.82
CA THR A 176 -13.20 3.77 -9.45
C THR A 176 -12.30 3.17 -8.38
N VAL A 177 -11.98 1.89 -8.53
CA VAL A 177 -11.18 1.12 -7.58
C VAL A 177 -9.98 0.52 -8.28
N TYR A 178 -8.80 0.71 -7.70
CA TYR A 178 -7.59 -0.01 -8.09
C TYR A 178 -7.46 -1.27 -7.24
N ILE A 179 -7.43 -2.43 -7.88
CA ILE A 179 -7.33 -3.72 -7.22
C ILE A 179 -5.91 -4.25 -7.38
N LEU A 180 -5.26 -4.50 -6.25
CA LEU A 180 -3.91 -5.04 -6.17
C LEU A 180 -3.98 -6.46 -5.59
N PRO A 181 -3.82 -7.51 -6.42
CA PRO A 181 -3.76 -8.88 -5.95
C PRO A 181 -2.37 -9.18 -5.35
N ILE A 182 -2.32 -9.98 -4.29
CA ILE A 182 -1.07 -10.41 -3.64
C ILE A 182 -1.00 -11.93 -3.71
N HIS A 183 0.01 -12.45 -4.42
CA HIS A 183 0.30 -13.88 -4.51
C HIS A 183 1.59 -14.20 -3.75
N LEU A 184 1.47 -15.01 -2.70
CA LEU A 184 2.60 -15.40 -1.87
C LEU A 184 3.37 -16.55 -2.54
N ASN A 185 4.18 -16.22 -3.54
CA ASN A 185 5.17 -17.15 -4.10
C ASN A 185 6.51 -17.05 -3.32
N LYS A 186 7.24 -18.16 -3.18
CA LYS A 186 8.59 -18.22 -2.58
C LYS A 186 9.54 -17.16 -3.13
N LYS A 187 9.45 -16.82 -4.43
CA LYS A 187 10.28 -15.79 -5.08
C LYS A 187 9.98 -14.36 -4.60
N ASN A 188 8.76 -14.08 -4.17
CA ASN A 188 8.30 -12.74 -3.76
C ASN A 188 8.22 -12.58 -2.23
N LEU A 189 8.23 -13.69 -1.49
CA LEU A 189 8.08 -13.71 -0.03
C LEU A 189 9.16 -12.89 0.69
N GLU A 190 10.39 -12.90 0.19
CA GLU A 190 11.51 -12.14 0.77
C GLU A 190 11.33 -10.62 0.69
N LYS A 191 10.55 -10.14 -0.29
CA LYS A 191 10.22 -8.72 -0.45
C LYS A 191 9.00 -8.35 0.36
N TYR A 192 7.94 -9.16 0.31
CA TYR A 192 6.71 -8.92 1.06
C TYR A 192 6.93 -9.02 2.58
N SER A 193 7.88 -9.83 3.03
CA SER A 193 8.29 -9.89 4.44
C SER A 193 8.83 -8.58 5.02
N LEU A 194 9.26 -7.64 4.17
CA LEU A 194 9.69 -6.32 4.60
C LEU A 194 8.57 -5.29 4.56
N LEU A 195 7.41 -5.62 4.01
CA LEU A 195 6.32 -4.67 3.81
C LEU A 195 5.27 -4.77 4.92
N ASP A 196 4.85 -3.61 5.43
CA ASP A 196 3.81 -3.50 6.45
C ASP A 196 2.43 -3.27 5.83
N PHE A 197 1.86 -4.33 5.24
CA PHE A 197 0.55 -4.31 4.58
C PHE A 197 -0.59 -3.87 5.52
N ALA A 198 -0.51 -4.20 6.80
CA ALA A 198 -1.51 -3.81 7.79
C ALA A 198 -1.55 -2.30 8.07
N ASN A 199 -0.51 -1.55 7.66
CA ASN A 199 -0.38 -0.12 7.93
C ASN A 199 -0.26 0.73 6.66
N ILE A 200 -0.88 0.28 5.55
CA ILE A 200 -1.00 1.09 4.35
C ILE A 200 -1.91 2.29 4.64
N THR A 201 -1.41 3.49 4.38
CA THR A 201 -2.15 4.73 4.70
C THR A 201 -2.08 5.75 3.59
N TYR A 202 -3.18 6.46 3.38
CA TYR A 202 -3.18 7.63 2.51
C TYR A 202 -2.53 8.80 3.21
N ARG A 203 -1.59 9.50 2.54
CA ARG A 203 -0.94 10.70 3.05
C ARG A 203 -0.78 11.74 1.96
N GLN A 204 -0.84 13.02 2.35
CA GLN A 204 -0.46 14.10 1.45
C GLN A 204 1.05 14.10 1.20
N PHE A 205 1.46 14.41 -0.03
CA PHE A 205 2.88 14.50 -0.37
C PHE A 205 3.59 15.58 0.46
N SER A 206 2.90 16.70 0.69
CA SER A 206 3.36 17.80 1.55
C SER A 206 3.62 17.35 2.99
N ASP A 207 2.73 16.51 3.55
CA ASP A 207 2.88 15.97 4.90
C ASP A 207 4.05 14.99 4.98
N VAL A 208 4.20 14.10 4.00
CA VAL A 208 5.34 13.17 3.94
C VAL A 208 6.65 13.93 3.81
N ALA A 209 6.72 14.97 2.99
CA ALA A 209 7.92 15.80 2.83
C ALA A 209 8.28 16.57 4.11
N LYS A 210 7.29 17.13 4.82
CA LYS A 210 7.53 17.94 6.03
C LYS A 210 7.79 17.10 7.28
N LYS A 211 6.98 16.07 7.49
CA LYS A 211 6.98 15.27 8.73
C LYS A 211 7.77 13.97 8.59
N GLY A 212 8.06 13.53 7.37
CA GLY A 212 8.71 12.26 7.11
C GLY A 212 7.83 11.06 7.49
N TRP A 213 8.49 9.99 7.89
CA TRP A 213 7.88 8.75 8.39
C TRP A 213 8.46 8.37 9.75
N ASN A 214 7.84 7.37 10.39
CA ASN A 214 8.37 6.84 11.63
C ASN A 214 9.67 6.05 11.38
N ARG A 215 10.82 6.74 11.48
CA ARG A 215 12.16 6.16 11.24
C ARG A 215 12.57 5.10 12.26
N SER A 216 11.95 5.06 13.44
CA SER A 216 12.22 4.00 14.42
C SER A 216 11.59 2.68 14.01
N LYS A 217 10.40 2.73 13.39
CA LYS A 217 9.67 1.54 12.91
C LYS A 217 10.09 1.13 11.49
N TYR A 218 10.24 2.10 10.59
CA TYR A 218 10.46 1.83 9.17
C TYR A 218 11.80 2.37 8.68
N SER A 219 12.48 1.58 7.87
CA SER A 219 13.65 2.00 7.10
C SER A 219 13.24 3.04 6.05
N HIS A 220 12.15 2.77 5.34
CA HIS A 220 11.63 3.62 4.26
C HIS A 220 10.11 3.71 4.32
N LEU A 221 9.58 4.75 3.69
CA LEU A 221 8.17 4.85 3.34
C LEU A 221 8.07 4.90 1.82
N LEU A 222 7.45 3.90 1.21
CA LEU A 222 7.32 3.79 -0.24
C LEU A 222 5.95 4.31 -0.68
N TYR A 223 5.93 5.04 -1.78
CA TYR A 223 4.71 5.49 -2.43
C TYR A 223 4.23 4.42 -3.41
N ILE A 224 2.98 3.98 -3.30
CA ILE A 224 2.38 3.01 -4.21
C ILE A 224 1.83 3.78 -5.43
N ASP A 225 2.71 4.03 -6.40
CA ASP A 225 2.50 5.01 -7.47
C ASP A 225 1.26 4.73 -8.33
N GLU A 226 1.07 3.47 -8.72
CA GLU A 226 -0.01 3.07 -9.64
C GLU A 226 -1.42 3.23 -9.05
N VAL A 227 -1.53 3.38 -7.73
CA VAL A 227 -2.81 3.42 -7.03
C VAL A 227 -3.41 4.83 -7.00
N SER A 228 -2.60 5.89 -7.00
CA SER A 228 -3.10 7.24 -6.73
C SER A 228 -2.92 8.20 -7.90
N GLN A 229 -4.03 8.51 -8.58
CA GLN A 229 -4.07 9.55 -9.61
C GLN A 229 -4.09 10.99 -9.05
N SER A 230 -3.74 11.18 -7.77
CA SER A 230 -3.82 12.50 -7.12
C SER A 230 -2.49 13.24 -7.16
N LYS A 231 -2.60 14.54 -7.44
CA LYS A 231 -1.46 15.47 -7.43
C LYS A 231 -1.03 15.88 -6.02
N SER A 232 -1.86 15.65 -5.00
CA SER A 232 -1.62 16.17 -3.63
C SER A 232 -1.27 15.09 -2.61
N GLY A 233 -1.39 13.81 -2.96
CA GLY A 233 -1.15 12.71 -2.02
C GLY A 233 -1.41 11.35 -2.62
N GLY A 234 -1.03 10.32 -1.87
CA GLY A 234 -0.99 8.95 -2.32
C GLY A 234 -1.07 7.93 -1.20
N TYR A 235 -1.16 6.64 -1.55
CA TYR A 235 -1.05 5.55 -0.58
C TYR A 235 0.41 5.19 -0.36
N PHE A 236 0.77 4.99 0.90
CA PHE A 236 2.13 4.68 1.30
C PHE A 236 2.18 3.41 2.13
N ILE A 237 3.26 2.65 1.95
CA ILE A 237 3.58 1.45 2.70
C ILE A 237 4.96 1.57 3.36
N GLY A 238 5.06 1.14 4.62
CA GLY A 238 6.32 1.14 5.36
C GLY A 238 7.18 -0.08 5.03
N VAL A 239 8.49 0.13 4.91
CA VAL A 239 9.49 -0.94 4.83
C VAL A 239 10.10 -1.15 6.21
N LEU A 240 10.00 -2.35 6.74
CA LEU A 240 10.58 -2.74 8.02
C LEU A 240 12.11 -2.75 7.95
N HIS A 241 12.77 -2.66 9.10
CA HIS A 241 14.23 -2.77 9.19
C HIS A 241 14.73 -4.21 9.08
N GLU A 242 13.90 -5.17 9.47
CA GLU A 242 14.21 -6.60 9.47
C GLU A 242 13.08 -7.38 8.81
N GLN A 243 13.44 -8.45 8.10
CA GLN A 243 12.47 -9.39 7.55
C GLN A 243 11.74 -10.07 8.71
N LYS A 244 10.41 -9.92 8.76
CA LYS A 244 9.57 -10.80 9.59
C LYS A 244 9.34 -12.11 8.84
N GLN A 245 9.06 -13.18 9.56
CA GLN A 245 8.41 -14.32 8.90
C GLN A 245 7.06 -13.81 8.39
N PHE A 246 6.92 -13.71 7.06
CA PHE A 246 5.68 -13.30 6.46
C PHE A 246 4.67 -14.43 6.65
N THR A 247 3.60 -14.17 7.38
CA THR A 247 2.57 -15.16 7.69
C THR A 247 1.20 -14.58 7.39
N LEU A 248 0.17 -15.45 7.37
CA LEU A 248 -1.21 -14.99 7.25
C LEU A 248 -1.63 -14.05 8.39
N GLU A 249 -0.89 -14.01 9.51
CA GLU A 249 -1.12 -13.03 10.59
C GLU A 249 -0.82 -11.59 10.18
N ASP A 250 -0.02 -11.38 9.13
CA ASP A 250 0.20 -10.06 8.56
C ASP A 250 -1.07 -9.46 7.93
N PHE A 251 -2.06 -10.32 7.66
CA PHE A 251 -3.40 -9.95 7.22
C PHE A 251 -4.44 -10.02 8.34
N LYS A 252 -4.05 -10.05 9.62
CA LYS A 252 -5.00 -10.20 10.75
C LYS A 252 -6.04 -9.08 10.85
N GLY A 253 -5.76 -7.90 10.28
CA GLY A 253 -6.73 -6.80 10.18
C GLY A 253 -7.62 -6.85 8.93
N PHE A 254 -7.34 -7.77 8.01
CA PHE A 254 -8.05 -7.89 6.75
C PHE A 254 -9.31 -8.73 6.96
N GLU A 255 -10.32 -8.47 6.15
CA GLU A 255 -11.52 -9.27 6.10
C GLU A 255 -11.20 -10.65 5.51
N LYS A 256 -11.74 -11.69 6.15
CA LYS A 256 -11.61 -13.07 5.70
C LYS A 256 -12.82 -13.42 4.85
N VAL A 257 -12.57 -13.78 3.60
CA VAL A 257 -13.60 -14.21 2.65
C VAL A 257 -13.40 -15.68 2.38
N ARG A 258 -14.44 -16.49 2.60
CA ARG A 258 -14.44 -17.90 2.24
C ARG A 258 -15.23 -18.04 0.95
N ILE A 259 -14.58 -18.55 -0.09
CA ILE A 259 -15.27 -18.82 -1.34
C ILE A 259 -15.77 -20.27 -1.32
N PRO A 260 -17.08 -20.51 -1.53
CA PRO A 260 -17.66 -21.86 -1.48
C PRO A 260 -17.04 -22.84 -2.46
N THR A 261 -16.57 -22.36 -3.62
CA THR A 261 -16.11 -23.23 -4.71
C THR A 261 -14.80 -23.97 -4.43
N ASN A 262 -13.95 -23.47 -3.54
CA ASN A 262 -12.66 -24.12 -3.24
C ASN A 262 -12.30 -24.18 -1.75
N ASP A 263 -13.21 -23.73 -0.88
CA ASP A 263 -13.09 -23.74 0.57
C ASP A 263 -11.86 -23.02 1.15
N LYS A 264 -11.15 -22.23 0.33
CA LYS A 264 -9.97 -21.46 0.72
C LYS A 264 -10.40 -20.13 1.36
N ILE A 265 -9.61 -19.69 2.34
CA ILE A 265 -9.76 -18.38 2.97
C ILE A 265 -8.88 -17.38 2.22
N TYR A 266 -9.50 -16.27 1.85
CA TYR A 266 -8.89 -15.12 1.17
C TYR A 266 -8.90 -13.92 2.11
N PHE A 267 -7.87 -13.08 2.01
CA PHE A 267 -7.75 -11.88 2.84
C PHE A 267 -8.00 -10.63 2.01
N VAL A 268 -8.87 -9.74 2.46
CA VAL A 268 -9.27 -8.55 1.72
C VAL A 268 -9.18 -7.31 2.59
N ASP A 269 -8.58 -6.24 2.09
CA ASP A 269 -8.61 -4.92 2.73
C ASP A 269 -9.10 -3.82 1.79
N PHE A 270 -9.79 -2.84 2.37
CA PHE A 270 -10.44 -1.73 1.68
C PHE A 270 -9.87 -0.40 2.15
N HIS A 271 -9.00 0.18 1.34
CA HIS A 271 -8.41 1.50 1.56
C HIS A 271 -9.28 2.57 0.89
N LEU A 272 -10.39 2.94 1.54
CA LEU A 272 -11.33 3.94 1.03
C LEU A 272 -11.11 5.32 1.70
N ASP A 273 -10.40 6.24 1.06
CA ASP A 273 -10.18 7.59 1.62
C ASP A 273 -11.37 8.53 1.31
N ASN A 274 -11.95 9.16 2.34
CA ASN A 274 -13.14 10.01 2.21
C ASN A 274 -12.90 11.28 1.38
N SER A 275 -11.65 11.75 1.27
CA SER A 275 -11.29 12.90 0.44
C SER A 275 -11.46 12.61 -1.05
N ARG A 276 -11.56 11.33 -1.44
CA ARG A 276 -11.76 10.89 -2.83
C ARG A 276 -13.22 10.83 -3.27
N MET A 277 -14.14 11.06 -2.35
CA MET A 277 -15.56 11.23 -2.70
C MET A 277 -15.84 12.66 -3.15
N VAL A 278 -16.35 12.81 -4.36
CA VAL A 278 -16.92 14.06 -4.86
C VAL A 278 -18.43 13.90 -4.83
N ILE A 279 -19.10 14.69 -4.00
CA ILE A 279 -20.55 14.59 -3.80
C ILE A 279 -21.23 15.80 -4.41
N LYS A 280 -22.18 15.56 -5.32
CA LYS A 280 -22.97 16.59 -5.99
C LYS A 280 -24.45 16.31 -5.79
N ARG A 281 -25.25 17.35 -5.55
CA ARG A 281 -26.71 17.23 -5.57
C ARG A 281 -27.17 17.21 -7.02
N ASN A 282 -28.00 16.24 -7.41
CA ASN A 282 -28.70 16.34 -8.68
C ASN A 282 -29.80 17.40 -8.52
N GLN A 283 -29.48 18.61 -8.96
CA GLN A 283 -30.51 19.61 -9.26
C GLN A 283 -31.08 19.25 -10.62
N SER A 284 -31.95 18.24 -10.69
CA SER A 284 -32.93 18.26 -11.77
C SER A 284 -33.69 19.57 -11.60
N LYS A 285 -33.50 20.51 -12.52
CA LYS A 285 -34.40 21.66 -12.67
C LYS A 285 -35.80 21.07 -12.73
N GLU A 286 -36.57 21.20 -11.65
CA GLU A 286 -38.01 21.06 -11.69
C GLU A 286 -38.46 22.04 -12.77
N ARG A 287 -38.86 21.49 -13.92
CA ARG A 287 -39.63 22.17 -14.95
C ARG A 287 -41.07 21.74 -14.77
#